data_AF-A0A838FMR0-F1
#
_entry.id   AF-A0A838FMR0-F1
#
_cell.length_a   1.000
_cell.length_b   1.000
_cell.length_c   1.000
_cell.angle_alpha   90.00
_cell.angle_beta   90.00
_cell.angle_gamma   90.00
#
_symmetry.space_group_name_H-M   'P 1'
#
loop_
_entity.id
_entity.type
_entity.pdbx_description
1 polymer ?
#
loop_
_entity_poly.entity_id
_entity_poly.type
_entity_poly.pdbx_seq_one_letter_code
_entity_poly.pdbx_strand_id
1 'polypeptide(L)'
;RVAFLRTLLADRPVLALDEPFAALDAITRASLQTWLAGALAEQARTVLLVTHDVEEALFLADRVAVLSPRSRGERNTRDGGGSASANPSPPGPAARIVAELRVGIPRPRPRRETVTGPAFAALKERALEALGC
;
A
#
# COMPACT_ATOMS: atom_id res chain seq x y z
N ARG A 1 16.04 -9.72 4.68
CA ARG A 1 15.96 -9.78 6.17
C ARG A 1 16.91 -8.78 6.85
N VAL A 2 18.23 -8.85 6.65
CA VAL A 2 19.19 -7.87 7.24
C VAL A 2 18.88 -6.42 6.81
N ALA A 3 18.50 -6.19 5.56
CA ALA A 3 18.14 -4.85 5.07
C ALA A 3 16.93 -4.23 5.79
N PHE A 4 15.89 -5.02 6.08
CA PHE A 4 14.69 -4.55 6.80
C PHE A 4 15.06 -4.12 8.23
N LEU A 5 15.75 -4.99 8.98
CA LEU A 5 16.20 -4.68 10.34
C LEU A 5 17.17 -3.51 10.37
N ARG A 6 18.09 -3.40 9.39
CA ARG A 6 19.00 -2.26 9.27
C ARG A 6 18.25 -0.95 9.06
N THR A 7 17.22 -0.95 8.22
CA THR A 7 16.40 0.24 7.97
C THR A 7 15.60 0.63 9.22
N LEU A 8 15.12 -0.33 10.00
CA LEU A 8 14.41 -0.09 11.26
C LEU A 8 15.32 0.36 12.40
N LEU A 9 16.55 -0.15 12.46
CA LEU A 9 17.53 0.23 13.47
C LEU A 9 18.23 1.54 13.13
N ALA A 10 18.16 1.98 11.87
CA ALA A 10 18.53 3.34 11.52
C ALA A 10 17.51 4.28 12.16
N ASP A 11 17.96 5.13 13.08
CA ASP A 11 17.16 6.15 13.76
C ASP A 11 16.75 7.27 12.78
N ARG A 12 15.88 6.90 11.83
CA ARG A 12 15.40 7.78 10.76
C ARG A 12 13.94 8.15 11.04
N PRO A 13 13.58 9.42 10.83
CA PRO A 13 12.20 9.89 11.04
C PRO A 13 11.20 9.32 10.03
N VAL A 14 11.70 8.85 8.87
CA VAL A 14 10.90 8.32 7.76
C VAL A 14 11.49 7.00 7.29
N LEU A 15 10.64 5.98 7.15
CA LEU A 15 10.95 4.65 6.65
C LEU A 15 10.17 4.39 5.36
N ALA A 16 10.87 4.00 4.30
CA ALA A 16 10.25 3.50 3.08
C ALA A 16 10.53 2.00 3.00
N LEU A 17 9.45 1.21 2.90
CA LEU A 17 9.50 -0.25 2.89
C LEU A 17 8.83 -0.75 1.61
N ASP A 18 9.62 -1.36 0.74
CA ASP A 18 9.14 -1.94 -0.52
C ASP A 18 9.10 -3.46 -0.39
N GLU A 19 7.89 -4.04 -0.38
CA GLU A 19 7.62 -5.47 -0.23
C GLU A 19 8.39 -6.15 0.93
N PRO A 20 8.38 -5.57 2.16
CA PRO A 20 9.26 -6.01 3.25
C PRO A 20 8.98 -7.44 3.73
N PHE A 21 7.77 -7.97 3.50
CA PHE A 21 7.33 -9.27 4.00
C PHE A 21 7.01 -10.30 2.90
N ALA A 22 7.18 -9.96 1.62
CA ALA A 22 6.82 -10.83 0.49
C ALA A 22 7.57 -12.18 0.51
N ALA A 23 8.84 -12.19 0.96
CA ALA A 23 9.68 -13.38 1.03
C ALA A 23 9.52 -14.21 2.32
N LEU A 24 8.48 -13.94 3.13
CA LEU A 24 8.24 -14.63 4.40
C LEU A 24 7.07 -15.60 4.31
N ASP A 25 7.19 -16.72 5.02
CA ASP A 25 6.08 -17.62 5.29
C ASP A 25 5.01 -16.94 6.14
N ALA A 26 3.80 -17.50 6.13
CA ALA A 26 2.63 -16.89 6.76
C ALA A 26 2.80 -16.65 8.28
N ILE A 27 3.46 -17.57 8.99
CA ILE A 27 3.66 -17.46 10.43
C ILE A 27 4.64 -16.34 10.73
N THR A 28 5.83 -16.38 10.10
CA THR A 28 6.86 -15.36 10.28
C THR A 28 6.37 -13.97 9.87
N ARG A 29 5.60 -13.89 8.77
CA ARG A 29 4.96 -12.65 8.31
C ARG A 29 4.04 -12.07 9.38
N ALA A 30 3.10 -12.87 9.89
CA ALA A 30 2.15 -12.42 10.90
C ALA A 30 2.85 -11.95 12.19
N SER A 31 3.89 -12.67 12.63
CA SER A 31 4.69 -12.28 13.80
C SER A 31 5.43 -10.96 13.58
N LEU A 32 6.07 -10.76 12.42
CA LEU A 32 6.81 -9.53 12.12
C LEU A 32 5.91 -8.32 11.86
N GLN A 33 4.75 -8.51 11.23
CA GLN A 33 3.75 -7.46 11.10
C GLN A 33 3.24 -7.01 12.47
N THR A 34 2.95 -7.96 13.37
CA THR A 34 2.52 -7.65 14.74
C THR A 34 3.60 -6.89 15.51
N TRP A 35 4.85 -7.35 15.40
CA TRP A 35 6.00 -6.67 16.01
C TRP A 35 6.18 -5.24 15.45
N LEU A 36 6.09 -5.06 14.13
CA LEU A 36 6.21 -3.74 13.50
C LEU A 36 5.08 -2.80 13.95
N ALA A 37 3.84 -3.29 14.01
CA ALA A 37 2.71 -2.51 14.49
C ALA A 37 2.90 -2.04 15.94
N GLY A 38 3.47 -2.89 16.80
CA GLY A 38 3.83 -2.55 18.17
C GLY A 38 4.95 -1.50 18.22
N ALA A 39 6.03 -1.72 17.48
CA ALA A 39 7.16 -0.77 17.41
C ALA A 39 6.73 0.63 16.94
N LEU A 40 5.82 0.71 15.95
CA LEU A 40 5.26 1.97 15.47
C LEU A 40 4.25 2.61 16.42
N ALA A 41 3.65 1.84 17.32
CA ALA A 41 2.79 2.37 18.39
C ALA A 41 3.63 2.98 19.53
N GLU A 42 4.79 2.40 19.83
CA GLU A 42 5.71 2.89 20.86
C GLU A 42 6.53 4.09 20.39
N GLN A 43 6.98 4.08 19.13
CA GLN A 43 7.78 5.15 18.53
C GLN A 43 7.10 5.63 17.24
N ALA A 44 6.54 6.83 17.29
CA ALA A 44 5.91 7.45 16.13
C ALA A 44 6.96 7.71 15.03
N ARG A 45 6.94 6.88 13.98
CA ARG A 45 7.75 7.05 12.77
C ARG A 45 6.84 7.15 11.56
N THR A 46 7.22 7.97 10.59
CA THR A 46 6.48 8.01 9.31
C THR A 46 6.90 6.81 8.47
N VAL A 47 5.96 5.95 8.09
CA VAL A 47 6.23 4.77 7.26
C VAL A 47 5.45 4.87 5.95
N LEU A 48 6.17 4.74 4.84
CA LEU A 48 5.61 4.45 3.53
C LEU A 48 5.82 2.96 3.24
N LEU A 49 4.73 2.21 3.14
CA LEU A 49 4.75 0.79 2.84
C LEU A 49 4.18 0.56 1.43
N VAL A 50 4.94 -0.14 0.60
CA VAL A 50 4.48 -0.67 -0.69
C VAL A 50 4.30 -2.18 -0.53
N THR A 51 3.10 -2.65 -0.84
CA THR A 51 2.72 -4.06 -0.75
C THR A 51 1.62 -4.37 -1.76
N HIS A 52 1.62 -5.60 -2.26
CA HIS A 52 0.52 -6.16 -3.04
C HIS A 52 -0.51 -6.90 -2.17
N ASP A 53 -0.28 -7.00 -0.85
CA ASP A 53 -1.19 -7.66 0.09
C ASP A 53 -2.12 -6.64 0.77
N VAL A 54 -3.43 -6.74 0.45
CA VAL A 54 -4.46 -5.84 0.99
C VAL A 54 -4.60 -5.98 2.51
N GLU A 55 -4.49 -7.18 3.06
CA GLU A 55 -4.61 -7.39 4.51
C GLU A 55 -3.45 -6.71 5.24
N GLU A 56 -2.24 -6.84 4.70
CA GLU A 56 -1.05 -6.19 5.23
C GLU A 56 -1.18 -4.66 5.23
N ALA A 57 -1.60 -4.09 4.10
CA ALA A 57 -1.79 -2.64 3.97
C ALA A 57 -2.80 -2.13 5.00
N LEU A 58 -3.96 -2.79 5.13
CA LEU A 58 -5.00 -2.40 6.07
C LEU A 58 -4.57 -2.60 7.53
N PHE A 59 -3.79 -3.65 7.82
CA PHE A 59 -3.35 -3.94 9.18
C PHE A 59 -2.32 -2.93 9.67
N LEU A 60 -1.34 -2.57 8.85
CA LEU A 60 -0.22 -1.71 9.25
C LEU A 60 -0.50 -0.22 9.05
N ALA A 61 -1.25 0.17 8.02
CA ALA A 61 -1.36 1.58 7.63
C ALA A 61 -2.49 2.34 8.34
N ASP A 62 -2.33 3.66 8.37
CA ASP A 62 -3.39 4.60 8.76
C ASP A 62 -4.19 5.07 7.53
N ARG A 63 -3.51 5.13 6.38
CA ARG A 63 -4.06 5.48 5.07
C ARG A 63 -3.53 4.49 4.04
N VAL A 64 -4.39 4.08 3.11
CA VAL A 64 -4.05 3.19 2.00
C VAL A 64 -4.40 3.89 0.69
N ALA A 65 -3.40 4.06 -0.18
CA ALA A 65 -3.61 4.52 -1.55
C ALA A 65 -3.57 3.31 -2.48
N VAL A 66 -4.66 3.09 -3.21
CA VAL A 66 -4.77 1.99 -4.19
C VAL A 66 -4.24 2.49 -5.51
N LEU A 67 -3.25 1.78 -6.05
CA LEU A 67 -2.61 2.11 -7.32
C LEU A 67 -3.12 1.18 -8.41
N SER A 68 -3.46 1.75 -9.58
CA SER A 68 -3.76 0.99 -10.79
C SER A 68 -2.76 1.35 -11.88
N PRO A 69 -2.21 0.36 -12.62
CA PRO A 69 -1.36 0.63 -13.76
C PRO A 69 -2.15 1.40 -14.81
N ARG A 70 -1.52 2.39 -15.43
CA ARG A 70 -2.14 3.01 -16.62
C ARG A 70 -2.10 2.01 -17.75
N SER A 71 -3.27 1.67 -18.29
CA SER A 71 -3.33 0.93 -19.54
C SER A 71 -2.69 1.81 -20.63
N ARG A 72 -1.69 1.27 -21.33
CA ARG A 72 -0.98 1.98 -22.42
C ARG A 72 -1.90 2.30 -23.63
N GLY A 73 -3.18 1.91 -23.55
CA GLY A 73 -4.18 1.96 -24.62
C GLY A 73 -5.20 3.08 -24.54
N GLU A 74 -5.22 3.93 -23.49
CA GLU A 74 -6.02 5.17 -23.48
C GLU A 74 -5.35 6.25 -24.36
N ARG A 75 -5.01 5.90 -25.61
CA ARG A 75 -4.80 6.88 -26.67
C ARG A 75 -6.19 7.31 -27.10
N ASN A 76 -6.54 8.57 -26.87
CA ASN A 76 -7.78 9.20 -27.32
C ASN A 76 -8.15 8.76 -28.75
N THR A 77 -9.11 7.83 -28.88
CA THR A 77 -9.87 7.63 -30.12
C THR A 77 -11.03 8.61 -30.15
N ARG A 78 -10.70 9.90 -29.98
CA ARG A 78 -11.57 11.03 -30.27
C ARG A 78 -10.65 12.09 -30.81
N ASP A 79 -10.36 11.99 -32.10
CA ASP A 79 -10.13 13.11 -32.99
C ASP A 79 -10.06 12.53 -34.40
N GLY A 80 -11.17 12.68 -35.11
CA GLY A 80 -11.18 12.49 -36.55
C GLY A 80 -10.30 13.56 -37.20
N GLY A 81 -9.47 13.14 -38.15
CA GLY A 81 -8.88 13.99 -39.18
C GLY A 81 -7.85 15.01 -38.72
N GLY A 82 -6.56 14.74 -38.97
CA GLY A 82 -5.55 15.80 -38.97
C GLY A 82 -4.13 15.30 -38.74
N SER A 83 -3.34 15.28 -39.81
CA SER A 83 -1.87 15.26 -39.75
C SER A 83 -1.35 16.41 -38.88
N ALA A 84 -0.56 16.12 -37.84
CA ALA A 84 0.56 16.98 -37.40
C ALA A 84 1.30 16.40 -36.17
N SER A 85 2.62 16.21 -36.35
CA SER A 85 3.68 16.41 -35.36
C SER A 85 3.41 16.02 -33.89
N ALA A 86 3.61 14.75 -33.55
CA ALA A 86 3.62 14.29 -32.16
C ALA A 86 5.03 14.39 -31.58
N ASN A 87 5.35 15.50 -30.93
CA ASN A 87 6.38 15.49 -29.90
C ASN A 87 5.79 14.68 -28.72
N PRO A 88 6.34 13.51 -28.33
CA PRO A 88 5.77 12.75 -27.23
C PRO A 88 5.96 13.55 -25.94
N SER A 89 4.86 14.07 -25.38
CA SER A 89 4.84 14.58 -24.01
C SER A 89 5.49 13.53 -23.08
N PRO A 90 6.28 13.95 -22.07
CA PRO A 90 6.92 13.02 -21.17
C PRO A 90 5.86 12.08 -20.57
N PRO A 91 6.12 10.76 -20.52
CA PRO A 91 5.15 9.83 -19.97
C PRO A 91 4.81 10.26 -18.55
N GLY A 92 3.51 10.48 -18.30
CA GLY A 92 3.03 10.68 -16.94
C GLY A 92 3.36 9.49 -16.03
N PRO A 93 3.14 9.59 -14.71
CA PRO A 93 3.46 8.52 -13.78
C PRO A 93 2.83 7.18 -14.21
N ALA A 94 3.63 6.11 -14.12
CA ALA A 94 3.29 4.77 -14.61
C ALA A 94 2.04 4.15 -13.96
N ALA A 95 1.70 4.61 -12.75
CA ALA A 95 0.51 4.24 -12.01
C ALA A 95 -0.28 5.49 -11.61
N ARG A 96 -1.59 5.33 -11.44
CA ARG A 96 -2.47 6.36 -10.87
C ARG A 96 -3.10 5.85 -9.58
N ILE A 97 -3.33 6.75 -8.64
CA ILE A 97 -4.15 6.46 -7.47
C ILE A 97 -5.60 6.37 -7.94
N VAL A 98 -6.25 5.22 -7.71
CA VAL A 98 -7.66 4.99 -8.05
C VAL A 98 -8.57 5.09 -6.85
N ALA A 99 -8.03 4.93 -5.64
CA ALA A 99 -8.75 5.17 -4.40
C ALA A 99 -7.79 5.54 -3.26
N GLU A 100 -8.32 6.28 -2.29
CA GLU A 100 -7.67 6.47 -0.99
C GLU A 100 -8.62 6.03 0.11
N LEU A 101 -8.14 5.14 0.98
CA LEU A 101 -8.87 4.64 2.13
C LEU A 101 -8.22 5.14 3.41
N ARG A 102 -9.03 5.62 4.35
CA ARG A 102 -8.61 5.80 5.74
C ARG A 102 -9.01 4.58 6.54
N VAL A 103 -8.04 3.94 7.21
CA VAL A 103 -8.29 2.71 7.97
C VAL A 103 -9.12 3.01 9.22
N GLY A 104 -8.84 4.09 9.93
CA GLY A 104 -9.65 4.53 11.08
C GLY A 104 -9.68 3.58 12.29
N ILE A 105 -8.93 2.48 12.26
CA ILE A 105 -8.76 1.55 13.39
C ILE A 105 -7.61 2.08 14.28
N PRO A 106 -7.86 2.41 15.57
CA PRO A 106 -6.82 2.91 16.48
C PRO A 106 -5.67 1.92 16.70
N ARG A 107 -4.48 2.44 17.05
CA ARG A 107 -3.36 1.62 17.56
C ARG A 107 -3.43 1.57 19.10
N PRO A 108 -3.01 0.47 19.75
CA PRO A 108 -2.44 -0.76 19.18
C PRO A 108 -3.51 -1.65 18.53
N ARG A 109 -3.12 -2.37 17.46
CA ARG A 109 -4.00 -3.28 16.70
C ARG A 109 -3.62 -4.74 16.99
N PRO A 110 -4.23 -5.42 17.99
CA PRO A 110 -4.02 -6.84 18.18
C PRO A 110 -4.50 -7.61 16.95
N ARG A 111 -3.58 -8.31 16.27
CA ARG A 111 -3.84 -8.90 14.94
C ARG A 111 -5.06 -9.82 14.91
N ARG A 112 -5.19 -10.70 15.90
CA ARG A 112 -6.28 -11.69 15.97
C ARG A 112 -7.65 -11.02 16.00
N GLU A 113 -7.82 -9.96 16.78
CA GLU A 113 -9.09 -9.25 16.90
C GLU A 113 -9.34 -8.31 15.72
N THR A 114 -8.27 -7.67 15.23
CA THR A 114 -8.36 -6.68 14.15
C THR A 114 -8.77 -7.34 12.84
N VAL A 115 -8.05 -8.38 12.42
CA VAL A 115 -8.25 -9.00 11.09
C VAL A 115 -9.60 -9.72 10.99
N THR A 116 -10.14 -10.23 12.11
CA THR A 116 -11.46 -10.87 12.16
C THR A 116 -12.62 -9.90 12.43
N GLY A 117 -12.33 -8.63 12.71
CA GLY A 117 -13.32 -7.65 13.10
C GLY A 117 -14.18 -7.17 11.92
N PRO A 118 -15.45 -6.80 12.15
CA PRO A 118 -16.36 -6.36 11.08
C PRO A 118 -15.88 -5.06 10.40
N ALA A 119 -15.25 -4.15 11.15
CA ALA A 119 -14.68 -2.93 10.60
C ALA A 119 -13.55 -3.21 9.59
N PHE A 120 -12.72 -4.22 9.88
CA PHE A 120 -11.63 -4.61 9.00
C PHE A 120 -12.15 -5.32 7.74
N ALA A 121 -13.15 -6.18 7.89
CA ALA A 121 -13.82 -6.83 6.76
C ALA A 121 -14.41 -5.80 5.78
N ALA A 122 -15.13 -4.80 6.29
CA ALA A 122 -15.70 -3.73 5.45
C ALA A 122 -14.63 -2.88 4.74
N LEU A 123 -13.47 -2.64 5.37
CA LEU A 123 -12.35 -1.96 4.72
C LEU A 123 -11.72 -2.82 3.62
N LYS A 124 -11.61 -4.12 3.86
CA LYS A 124 -11.08 -5.07 2.88
C LYS A 124 -11.96 -5.13 1.64
N GLU A 125 -13.28 -5.20 1.82
CA GLU A 125 -14.25 -5.16 0.73
C GLU A 125 -14.09 -3.89 -0.11
N ARG A 126 -14.08 -2.71 0.53
CA ARG A 126 -13.86 -1.42 -0.17
C ARG A 126 -12.52 -1.34 -0.91
N ALA A 127 -11.47 -1.95 -0.35
CA ALA A 127 -10.15 -1.98 -0.98
C ALA A 127 -10.14 -2.89 -2.22
N LEU A 128 -10.83 -4.03 -2.16
CA LEU A 128 -10.98 -4.96 -3.28
C LEU A 128 -11.86 -4.36 -4.40
N GLU A 129 -12.97 -3.71 -4.04
CA GLU A 129 -13.81 -2.97 -4.98
C GLU A 129 -13.02 -1.89 -5.74
N ALA A 130 -12.15 -1.17 -5.03
CA ALA A 130 -11.29 -0.15 -5.62
C ALA A 130 -10.23 -0.73 -6.60
N LEU A 131 -9.83 -1.99 -6.39
CA LEU A 131 -8.97 -2.73 -7.31
C LEU A 131 -9.73 -3.32 -8.51
N GLY A 132 -11.07 -3.30 -8.47
CA GLY A 132 -11.93 -3.93 -9.47
C GLY A 132 -11.94 -5.46 -9.36
N CYS A 133 -11.71 -6.00 -8.16
CA CYS A 133 -11.79 -7.43 -7.84
C CYS A 133 -13.17 -7.83 -7.32
#